data_AF-D8LCD2-F1
#
_entry.id   AF-D8LCD2-F1
#
_cell.length_a   1.000
_cell.length_b   1.000
_cell.length_c   1.000
_cell.angle_alpha   90.00
_cell.angle_beta   90.00
_cell.angle_gamma   90.00
#
_symmetry.space_group_name_H-M   'P 1'
#
loop_
_entity.id
_entity.type
_entity.pdbx_description
1 polymer ?
#
loop_
_entity_poly.entity_id
_entity_poly.type
_entity_poly.pdbx_seq_one_letter_code
_entity_poly.pdbx_strand_id
1 'polypeptide(L)'
;MPNSSAASVTAVVSALAVCSLSADAFFTAGRLPSSGGRVSSSARQSTCESSSWGRASSLRFSSSATQAAARNRGLTSVQSASTTTTTSEQAATHGSVTFLPENDELAAEETVEIIYTPPTGLFEGADSLLYCGGFNGWDGEEDGVTMPMMPAGDEGNFRISINVPNFARVLDFVVTDGVRYDTGPEGLFYHAMVTHVREADKAGNIITYRQEADGTLIKTGMIEKVDPQELERMMDEATKAQAAAAAPPPVADPMVDETMAEVEQGLRQEITVTIDEQDAVQKMRAEASVLGERLGLGNMQVNEARDAFDVHDNEQGLLAFEDVGKVLDKLGFQDELDSAQLAELIGTHVLEKRPDADTMTLTEFMYLFKALDDMDIGIDIC
;
A
#
# COMPACT_ATOMS: atom_id res chain seq x y z
N MET A 1 -58.11 -45.12 4.06
CA MET A 1 -58.34 -43.82 3.40
C MET A 1 -57.40 -42.79 4.01
N PRO A 2 -56.75 -41.92 3.23
CA PRO A 2 -56.19 -42.15 1.89
C PRO A 2 -54.72 -41.68 1.74
N ASN A 3 -54.06 -42.23 0.71
CA ASN A 3 -53.17 -41.64 -0.32
C ASN A 3 -52.12 -40.59 0.09
N SER A 4 -50.90 -40.55 -0.46
CA SER A 4 -50.63 -40.49 -1.90
C SER A 4 -49.12 -40.42 -2.20
N SER A 5 -48.71 -40.96 -3.37
CA SER A 5 -47.70 -40.40 -4.32
C SER A 5 -46.23 -40.28 -3.86
N ALA A 6 -45.21 -41.04 -4.31
CA ALA A 6 -44.79 -41.52 -5.65
C ALA A 6 -44.30 -40.44 -6.65
N ALA A 7 -42.98 -40.29 -6.78
CA ALA A 7 -42.18 -39.98 -7.99
C ALA A 7 -40.68 -40.08 -7.57
N SER A 8 -39.77 -40.93 -8.03
CA SER A 8 -39.46 -41.67 -9.27
C SER A 8 -38.53 -40.94 -10.26
N VAL A 9 -37.32 -41.52 -10.42
CA VAL A 9 -36.34 -41.53 -11.55
C VAL A 9 -35.58 -40.19 -11.81
N THR A 10 -34.26 -40.08 -12.04
CA THR A 10 -33.29 -40.83 -12.89
C THR A 10 -31.86 -40.28 -12.59
N ALA A 11 -30.90 -41.07 -12.06
CA ALA A 11 -29.72 -41.69 -12.71
C ALA A 11 -28.62 -40.76 -13.30
N VAL A 12 -27.33 -41.03 -12.96
CA VAL A 12 -26.18 -41.38 -13.84
C VAL A 12 -24.79 -40.95 -13.27
N VAL A 13 -23.96 -41.96 -12.91
CA VAL A 13 -22.50 -42.23 -13.21
C VAL A 13 -21.45 -41.17 -12.77
N SER A 14 -20.44 -41.45 -11.92
CA SER A 14 -19.18 -42.21 -12.18
C SER A 14 -18.37 -42.35 -10.86
N ALA A 15 -17.96 -43.54 -10.41
CA ALA A 15 -16.72 -44.28 -10.72
C ALA A 15 -15.39 -43.58 -10.30
N LEU A 16 -14.89 -43.89 -9.09
CA LEU A 16 -13.47 -43.72 -8.73
C LEU A 16 -12.87 -45.11 -8.49
N ALA A 17 -12.03 -45.53 -9.42
CA ALA A 17 -11.22 -46.73 -9.31
C ALA A 17 -9.93 -46.39 -8.55
N VAL A 18 -9.74 -47.04 -7.41
CA VAL A 18 -8.48 -47.09 -6.68
C VAL A 18 -7.54 -48.00 -7.45
N CYS A 19 -6.37 -47.49 -7.86
CA CYS A 19 -5.25 -48.31 -8.29
C CYS A 19 -4.03 -47.95 -7.44
N SER A 20 -3.79 -48.79 -6.44
CA SER A 20 -2.49 -48.98 -5.83
C SER A 20 -1.64 -49.84 -6.77
N LEU A 21 -0.39 -49.42 -7.02
CA LEU A 21 0.64 -50.33 -7.48
C LEU A 21 2.00 -49.86 -6.98
N SER A 22 2.56 -50.74 -6.17
CA SER A 22 3.88 -50.73 -5.59
C SER A 22 4.90 -51.45 -6.50
N ALA A 23 6.17 -51.28 -6.10
CA ALA A 23 7.35 -52.14 -6.32
C ALA A 23 8.38 -51.70 -7.39
N ASP A 24 9.45 -51.11 -6.85
CA ASP A 24 10.85 -51.58 -6.91
C ASP A 24 11.59 -51.83 -8.24
N ALA A 25 12.68 -51.05 -8.35
CA ALA A 25 14.06 -51.42 -8.69
C ALA A 25 14.41 -52.02 -10.07
N PHE A 26 15.34 -51.36 -10.79
CA PHE A 26 16.69 -51.90 -11.05
C PHE A 26 17.64 -50.86 -11.71
N PHE A 27 18.92 -50.97 -11.33
CA PHE A 27 20.14 -50.31 -11.82
C PHE A 27 20.29 -50.23 -13.37
N THR A 28 20.97 -49.21 -13.91
CA THR A 28 22.39 -49.26 -14.40
C THR A 28 22.77 -47.97 -15.17
N ALA A 29 24.02 -47.54 -14.99
CA ALA A 29 24.70 -46.38 -15.57
C ALA A 29 24.82 -46.35 -17.11
N GLY A 30 24.98 -45.15 -17.68
CA GLY A 30 25.42 -44.98 -19.08
C GLY A 30 25.59 -43.53 -19.54
N ARG A 31 26.86 -43.15 -19.75
CA ARG A 31 27.45 -41.93 -20.34
C ARG A 31 26.69 -41.15 -21.44
N LEU A 32 26.97 -39.84 -21.43
CA LEU A 32 26.90 -38.83 -22.51
C LEU A 32 27.37 -39.33 -23.90
N PRO A 33 26.88 -38.71 -25.00
CA PRO A 33 27.66 -37.62 -25.59
C PRO A 33 26.87 -36.41 -26.10
N SER A 34 27.63 -35.32 -26.21
CA SER A 34 27.37 -34.04 -26.86
C SER A 34 27.13 -34.10 -28.38
N SER A 35 26.16 -33.33 -28.86
CA SER A 35 26.14 -32.61 -30.16
C SER A 35 24.83 -31.82 -30.22
N GLY A 36 24.80 -30.50 -30.39
CA GLY A 36 25.25 -29.80 -31.59
C GLY A 36 24.12 -29.76 -32.61
N GLY A 37 23.21 -28.78 -32.51
CA GLY A 37 22.08 -28.62 -33.42
C GLY A 37 21.43 -27.25 -33.34
N ARG A 38 21.94 -26.30 -34.13
CA ARG A 38 21.24 -25.08 -34.53
C ARG A 38 19.99 -25.49 -35.31
N VAL A 39 18.81 -25.05 -34.89
CA VAL A 39 17.62 -24.99 -35.76
C VAL A 39 17.04 -23.58 -35.66
N SER A 40 16.97 -22.96 -36.83
CA SER A 40 16.31 -21.69 -37.11
C SER A 40 14.87 -22.00 -37.51
N SER A 41 13.90 -21.34 -36.89
CA SER A 41 12.50 -21.30 -37.33
C SER A 41 11.90 -19.97 -36.86
N SER A 42 11.93 -18.96 -37.71
CA SER A 42 10.82 -18.53 -38.57
C SER A 42 9.74 -17.78 -37.79
N ALA A 43 9.77 -16.46 -37.96
CA ALA A 43 8.75 -15.51 -37.58
C ALA A 43 7.35 -15.96 -38.01
N ARG A 44 6.39 -15.86 -37.09
CA ARG A 44 4.97 -15.73 -37.41
C ARG A 44 4.52 -14.34 -36.97
N GLN A 45 4.38 -13.46 -37.95
CA GLN A 45 3.57 -12.25 -37.80
C GLN A 45 2.11 -12.70 -37.71
N SER A 46 1.49 -12.43 -36.56
CA SER A 46 0.03 -12.46 -36.42
C SER A 46 -0.45 -11.02 -36.48
N THR A 47 -1.12 -10.67 -37.58
CA THR A 47 -1.90 -9.45 -37.70
C THR A 47 -3.30 -9.73 -37.15
N CYS A 48 -3.61 -9.20 -35.97
CA CYS A 48 -4.99 -9.17 -35.47
C CYS A 48 -5.63 -7.84 -35.85
N GLU A 49 -6.71 -7.96 -36.62
CA GLU A 49 -7.54 -6.88 -37.11
C GLU A 49 -8.28 -6.18 -35.96
N SER A 50 -8.31 -4.85 -36.07
CA SER A 50 -9.10 -3.94 -35.26
C SER A 50 -10.59 -4.22 -35.36
N SER A 51 -11.24 -4.44 -34.23
CA SER A 51 -12.69 -4.32 -34.09
C SER A 51 -13.01 -3.18 -33.12
N SER A 52 -13.58 -2.13 -33.69
CA SER A 52 -13.93 -0.86 -33.08
C SER A 52 -15.34 -0.90 -32.49
N TRP A 53 -15.54 -0.79 -31.17
CA TRP A 53 -16.78 -0.27 -30.57
C TRP A 53 -16.51 0.26 -29.15
N GLY A 54 -17.09 1.43 -28.83
CA GLY A 54 -17.35 1.87 -27.45
C GLY A 54 -16.44 2.96 -26.88
N ARG A 55 -16.84 4.23 -27.06
CA ARG A 55 -16.25 5.40 -26.39
C ARG A 55 -16.56 5.40 -24.89
N ALA A 56 -15.52 5.43 -24.06
CA ALA A 56 -15.52 6.10 -22.77
C ALA A 56 -14.25 6.96 -22.69
N SER A 57 -14.40 8.20 -22.24
CA SER A 57 -13.40 9.27 -22.35
C SER A 57 -12.27 9.09 -21.34
N SER A 58 -11.12 8.55 -21.78
CA SER A 58 -9.86 8.61 -21.03
C SER A 58 -9.00 9.76 -21.54
N LEU A 59 -8.73 10.73 -20.66
CA LEU A 59 -7.74 11.78 -20.87
C LEU A 59 -6.34 11.15 -20.90
N ARG A 60 -5.78 10.98 -22.11
CA ARG A 60 -4.36 10.66 -22.28
C ARG A 60 -3.56 11.94 -22.11
N PHE A 61 -2.78 12.03 -21.03
CA PHE A 61 -1.70 13.01 -20.91
C PHE A 61 -0.55 12.56 -21.81
N SER A 62 -0.38 13.24 -22.94
CA SER A 62 0.83 13.10 -23.76
C SER A 62 1.93 13.97 -23.16
N SER A 63 2.99 13.35 -22.66
CA SER A 63 4.19 14.01 -22.14
C SER A 63 4.90 14.81 -23.24
N SER A 64 4.87 16.14 -23.13
CA SER A 64 5.62 17.06 -24.00
C SER A 64 6.59 17.97 -23.23
N ALA A 65 6.99 17.60 -22.01
CA ALA A 65 7.83 18.45 -21.15
C ALA A 65 9.35 18.27 -21.36
N THR A 66 9.82 17.22 -22.02
CA THR A 66 11.26 16.85 -22.01
C THR A 66 12.14 17.50 -23.09
N GLN A 67 11.73 18.61 -23.72
CA GLN A 67 12.56 19.26 -24.77
C GLN A 67 13.21 20.60 -24.36
N ALA A 68 12.98 21.10 -23.13
CA ALA A 68 13.51 22.38 -22.69
C ALA A 68 14.87 22.33 -21.96
N ALA A 69 15.26 21.20 -21.35
CA ALA A 69 16.40 21.16 -20.41
C ALA A 69 17.76 20.72 -21.00
N ALA A 70 17.83 20.19 -22.24
CA ALA A 70 19.02 19.48 -22.73
C ALA A 70 19.87 20.21 -23.79
N ARG A 71 19.80 21.55 -23.92
CA ARG A 71 20.61 22.31 -24.90
C ARG A 71 21.27 23.53 -24.27
N ASN A 72 22.37 23.34 -23.54
CA ASN A 72 23.39 24.38 -23.38
C ASN A 72 24.71 23.82 -22.81
N ARG A 73 25.51 23.15 -23.66
CA ARG A 73 26.95 22.98 -23.43
C ARG A 73 27.70 23.15 -24.75
N GLY A 74 28.25 24.34 -24.97
CA GLY A 74 29.21 24.58 -26.04
C GLY A 74 29.55 26.05 -26.26
N LEU A 75 30.83 26.38 -26.02
CA LEU A 75 31.66 27.43 -26.64
C LEU A 75 31.86 28.80 -25.91
N THR A 76 33.04 28.87 -25.29
CA THR A 76 34.12 29.90 -25.39
C THR A 76 33.88 31.38 -25.08
N SER A 77 34.47 31.81 -23.96
CA SER A 77 35.38 32.97 -23.75
C SER A 77 35.40 34.11 -24.78
N VAL A 78 35.01 35.33 -24.35
CA VAL A 78 35.70 36.62 -24.59
C VAL A 78 35.45 37.57 -23.40
N GLN A 79 36.41 38.48 -23.20
CA GLN A 79 36.69 39.38 -22.07
C GLN A 79 35.65 40.48 -21.72
N SER A 80 35.64 40.78 -20.42
CA SER A 80 35.50 42.06 -19.71
C SER A 80 34.85 43.29 -20.36
N ALA A 81 33.80 43.79 -19.73
CA ALA A 81 33.61 45.22 -19.46
C ALA A 81 32.70 45.41 -18.24
N SER A 82 33.23 46.09 -17.22
CA SER A 82 32.52 46.48 -16.01
C SER A 82 31.46 47.53 -16.34
N THR A 83 30.21 47.26 -16.01
CA THR A 83 29.17 48.29 -15.94
C THR A 83 28.32 48.01 -14.72
N THR A 84 28.47 48.87 -13.71
CA THR A 84 27.63 48.95 -12.53
C THR A 84 26.25 49.40 -12.98
N THR A 85 25.34 48.45 -13.18
CA THR A 85 23.92 48.70 -13.44
C THR A 85 23.15 48.17 -12.25
N THR A 86 22.55 49.09 -11.50
CA THR A 86 21.59 48.85 -10.43
C THR A 86 20.53 47.87 -10.95
N THR A 87 20.62 46.62 -10.47
CA THR A 87 19.71 45.54 -10.84
C THR A 87 18.44 45.76 -10.03
N SER A 88 17.38 46.24 -10.68
CA SER A 88 16.03 46.13 -10.15
C SER A 88 15.68 44.65 -10.12
N GLU A 89 15.69 44.10 -8.92
CA GLU A 89 15.23 42.80 -8.48
C GLU A 89 13.95 42.39 -9.23
N GLN A 90 14.12 41.54 -10.24
CA GLN A 90 13.02 40.91 -10.97
C GLN A 90 12.41 39.91 -9.99
N ALA A 91 11.26 40.31 -9.42
CA ALA A 91 10.54 39.62 -8.36
C ALA A 91 10.32 38.13 -8.67
N ALA A 92 10.48 37.31 -7.63
CA ALA A 92 10.49 35.85 -7.68
C ALA A 92 9.34 35.27 -8.52
N THR A 93 9.69 34.43 -9.49
CA THR A 93 8.75 33.71 -10.37
C THR A 93 8.30 32.38 -9.77
N HIS A 94 8.63 32.12 -8.49
CA HIS A 94 8.47 30.85 -7.79
C HIS A 94 7.74 31.03 -6.47
N GLY A 95 6.97 30.03 -6.08
CA GLY A 95 6.27 29.99 -4.81
C GLY A 95 7.21 29.72 -3.65
N SER A 96 6.78 30.09 -2.45
CA SER A 96 7.48 29.77 -1.21
C SER A 96 6.88 28.54 -0.53
N VAL A 97 7.73 27.73 0.08
CA VAL A 97 7.35 26.56 0.87
C VAL A 97 7.79 26.78 2.31
N THR A 98 6.90 26.46 3.24
CA THR A 98 7.18 26.38 4.67
C THR A 98 6.84 24.98 5.17
N PHE A 99 7.69 24.41 6.02
CA PHE A 99 7.46 23.10 6.64
C PHE A 99 7.00 23.28 8.09
N LEU A 100 6.03 22.46 8.51
CA LEU A 100 5.54 22.40 9.88
C LEU A 100 5.79 21.01 10.49
N PRO A 101 6.32 20.95 11.74
CA PRO A 101 6.74 22.09 12.58
C PRO A 101 7.89 22.89 11.93
N GLU A 102 8.06 24.18 12.29
CA GLU A 102 9.16 25.05 11.82
C GLU A 102 10.54 24.62 12.38
N ASN A 103 10.78 23.32 12.45
CA ASN A 103 12.11 22.79 12.63
C ASN A 103 12.74 22.62 11.25
N ASP A 104 13.95 23.15 11.09
CA ASP A 104 14.79 22.95 9.91
C ASP A 104 15.22 21.47 9.71
N GLU A 105 14.72 20.56 10.55
CA GLU A 105 15.13 19.17 10.64
C GLU A 105 13.91 18.26 10.39
N LEU A 106 13.78 17.76 9.16
CA LEU A 106 12.81 16.72 8.82
C LEU A 106 13.32 15.36 9.29
N ALA A 107 12.48 14.59 9.97
CA ALA A 107 12.80 13.23 10.38
C ALA A 107 12.01 12.19 9.57
N ALA A 108 12.65 11.05 9.32
CA ALA A 108 12.00 9.89 8.74
C ALA A 108 10.99 9.29 9.74
N GLU A 109 9.94 8.66 9.21
CA GLU A 109 8.76 8.15 9.94
C GLU A 109 7.89 9.21 10.61
N GLU A 110 8.10 10.50 10.30
CA GLU A 110 7.23 11.59 10.75
C GLU A 110 6.31 12.09 9.63
N THR A 111 5.17 12.63 10.04
CA THR A 111 4.26 13.34 9.14
C THR A 111 4.67 14.80 9.09
N VAL A 112 5.11 15.28 7.91
CA VAL A 112 5.40 16.69 7.67
C VAL A 112 4.18 17.38 7.07
N GLU A 113 3.85 18.57 7.57
CA GLU A 113 2.88 19.45 6.91
C GLU A 113 3.64 20.48 6.07
N ILE A 114 3.31 20.57 4.78
CA ILE A 114 3.92 21.48 3.82
C ILE A 114 2.90 22.56 3.51
N ILE A 115 3.23 23.82 3.77
CA ILE A 115 2.44 24.99 3.39
C ILE A 115 3.11 25.63 2.18
N TYR A 116 2.35 25.78 1.10
CA TYR A 116 2.78 26.37 -0.16
C TYR A 116 2.05 27.68 -0.42
N THR A 117 2.82 28.73 -0.70
CA THR A 117 2.32 30.02 -1.16
C THR A 117 2.68 30.18 -2.64
N PRO A 118 1.69 30.15 -3.55
CA PRO A 118 1.94 30.25 -4.98
C PRO A 118 2.47 31.64 -5.36
N PRO A 119 3.34 31.75 -6.39
CA PRO A 119 3.77 33.04 -6.89
C PRO A 119 2.61 33.74 -7.60
N THR A 120 2.58 35.07 -7.52
CA THR A 120 1.55 35.88 -8.17
C THR A 120 1.51 35.61 -9.67
N GLY A 121 0.33 35.31 -10.22
CA GLY A 121 0.15 35.07 -11.66
C GLY A 121 0.31 33.62 -12.12
N LEU A 122 1.05 32.77 -11.42
CA LEU A 122 1.37 31.43 -11.93
C LEU A 122 0.17 30.50 -11.94
N PHE A 123 -0.62 30.49 -10.87
CA PHE A 123 -1.80 29.65 -10.70
C PHE A 123 -3.09 30.47 -10.56
N GLU A 124 -3.14 31.65 -11.20
CA GLU A 124 -4.36 32.48 -11.18
C GLU A 124 -5.58 31.69 -11.66
N GLY A 125 -6.64 31.70 -10.85
CA GLY A 125 -7.90 31.01 -11.11
C GLY A 125 -7.91 29.50 -10.84
N ALA A 126 -6.85 28.92 -10.28
CA ALA A 126 -6.85 27.52 -9.87
C ALA A 126 -7.59 27.35 -8.53
N ASP A 127 -8.64 26.53 -8.53
CA ASP A 127 -9.42 26.22 -7.32
C ASP A 127 -8.74 25.15 -6.43
N SER A 128 -7.85 24.36 -7.03
CA SER A 128 -7.06 23.34 -6.33
C SER A 128 -5.69 23.17 -6.96
N LEU A 129 -4.69 22.89 -6.13
CA LEU A 129 -3.35 22.50 -6.56
C LEU A 129 -3.08 21.05 -6.18
N LEU A 130 -2.15 20.43 -6.88
CA LEU A 130 -1.66 19.09 -6.66
C LEU A 130 -0.21 19.15 -6.22
N TYR A 131 0.11 18.40 -5.19
CA TYR A 131 1.46 18.00 -4.87
C TYR A 131 1.81 16.79 -5.74
N CYS A 132 2.95 16.82 -6.42
CA CYS A 132 3.55 15.67 -7.09
C CYS A 132 4.98 15.54 -6.57
N GLY A 133 5.32 14.42 -5.93
CA GLY A 133 6.65 14.27 -5.35
C GLY A 133 7.05 12.83 -5.11
N GLY A 134 8.32 12.64 -4.77
CA GLY A 134 8.91 11.36 -4.41
C GLY A 134 10.06 11.54 -3.44
N PHE A 135 10.86 10.49 -3.30
CA PHE A 135 11.97 10.47 -2.35
C PHE A 135 13.26 10.06 -3.05
N ASN A 136 14.39 10.51 -2.51
CA ASN A 136 15.74 10.04 -2.88
C ASN A 136 16.16 10.31 -4.34
N GLY A 137 15.87 11.50 -4.86
CA GLY A 137 16.26 11.92 -6.20
C GLY A 137 15.17 11.65 -7.24
N TRP A 138 13.91 11.80 -6.84
CA TRP A 138 12.78 11.67 -7.76
C TRP A 138 12.91 12.68 -8.90
N ASP A 139 12.72 12.21 -10.13
CA ASP A 139 12.99 12.96 -11.37
C ASP A 139 11.72 13.35 -12.14
N GLY A 140 10.54 12.96 -11.63
CA GLY A 140 9.25 13.23 -12.26
C GLY A 140 8.85 12.26 -13.37
N GLU A 141 9.69 11.30 -13.76
CA GLU A 141 9.33 10.23 -14.70
C GLU A 141 8.77 8.99 -13.99
N GLU A 142 9.27 8.69 -12.79
CA GLU A 142 8.74 7.63 -11.93
C GLU A 142 7.40 8.01 -11.29
N ASP A 143 6.58 7.00 -11.00
CA ASP A 143 5.28 7.13 -10.33
C ASP A 143 5.45 7.71 -8.91
N GLY A 144 5.46 9.04 -8.86
CA GLY A 144 5.50 9.81 -7.63
C GLY A 144 4.15 9.82 -6.93
N VAL A 145 4.16 10.19 -5.66
CA VAL A 145 2.96 10.47 -4.88
C VAL A 145 2.31 11.73 -5.44
N THR A 146 1.10 11.59 -5.98
CA THR A 146 0.29 12.72 -6.43
C THR A 146 -0.93 12.87 -5.53
N MET A 147 -1.08 14.04 -4.89
CA MET A 147 -2.15 14.27 -3.92
C MET A 147 -2.66 15.71 -3.99
N PRO A 148 -3.97 15.94 -3.79
CA PRO A 148 -4.53 17.28 -3.78
C PRO A 148 -4.11 18.05 -2.53
N MET A 149 -3.72 19.32 -2.72
CA MET A 149 -3.45 20.24 -1.61
C MET A 149 -4.74 20.93 -1.17
N MET A 150 -4.90 21.07 0.15
CA MET A 150 -6.06 21.71 0.76
C MET A 150 -5.79 23.19 1.01
N PRO A 151 -6.77 24.09 0.97
CA PRO A 151 -6.57 25.48 1.41
C PRO A 151 -6.10 25.55 2.88
N ALA A 152 -5.10 26.39 3.16
CA ALA A 152 -4.48 26.51 4.48
C ALA A 152 -5.16 27.54 5.41
N GLY A 153 -6.29 28.13 4.98
CA GLY A 153 -7.06 29.11 5.77
C GLY A 153 -6.59 30.56 5.59
N ASP A 154 -5.30 30.78 5.33
CA ASP A 154 -4.78 32.07 4.88
C ASP A 154 -5.08 32.28 3.38
N GLU A 155 -5.39 33.51 2.98
CA GLU A 155 -5.78 33.84 1.60
C GLU A 155 -4.69 33.43 0.60
N GLY A 156 -4.98 32.38 -0.18
CA GLY A 156 -4.14 31.91 -1.29
C GLY A 156 -3.11 30.84 -0.93
N ASN A 157 -3.00 30.41 0.33
CA ASN A 157 -2.08 29.36 0.74
C ASN A 157 -2.71 27.97 0.64
N PHE A 158 -1.90 26.99 0.28
CA PHE A 158 -2.28 25.58 0.19
C PHE A 158 -1.44 24.75 1.15
N ARG A 159 -1.98 23.64 1.66
CA ARG A 159 -1.33 22.75 2.61
C ARG A 159 -1.51 21.30 2.24
N ILE A 160 -0.53 20.47 2.62
CA ILE A 160 -0.60 19.02 2.49
C ILE A 160 0.18 18.34 3.60
N SER A 161 -0.26 17.14 4.02
CA SER A 161 0.46 16.30 4.99
C SER A 161 1.08 15.11 4.27
N ILE A 162 2.40 14.95 4.39
CA ILE A 162 3.17 13.87 3.78
C ILE A 162 3.77 13.01 4.88
N ASN A 163 3.58 11.69 4.80
CA ASN A 163 4.30 10.75 5.66
C ASN A 163 5.67 10.48 5.04
N VAL A 164 6.74 10.82 5.76
CA VAL A 164 8.11 10.59 5.31
C VAL A 164 8.48 9.14 5.65
N PRO A 165 8.71 8.25 4.67
CA PRO A 165 9.06 6.88 4.97
C PRO A 165 10.47 6.77 5.54
N ASN A 166 10.76 5.69 6.27
CA ASN A 166 12.03 5.51 6.96
C ASN A 166 13.27 5.55 6.03
N PHE A 167 13.11 5.12 4.77
CA PHE A 167 14.20 5.09 3.79
C PHE A 167 14.45 6.45 3.10
N ALA A 168 13.63 7.47 3.36
CA ALA A 168 13.76 8.77 2.72
C ALA A 168 14.94 9.56 3.29
N ARG A 169 15.77 10.09 2.40
CA ARG A 169 16.90 10.98 2.68
C ARG A 169 16.64 12.38 2.15
N VAL A 170 15.91 12.46 1.04
CA VAL A 170 15.49 13.71 0.42
C VAL A 170 14.04 13.57 0.02
N LEU A 171 13.25 14.61 0.26
CA LEU A 171 11.91 14.79 -0.24
C LEU A 171 11.99 15.74 -1.45
N ASP A 172 11.61 15.25 -2.62
CA ASP A 172 11.68 15.97 -3.88
C ASP A 172 10.26 16.14 -4.42
N PHE A 173 9.84 17.37 -4.73
CA PHE A 173 8.47 17.59 -5.21
C PHE A 173 8.30 18.84 -6.07
N VAL A 174 7.16 18.90 -6.74
CA VAL A 174 6.64 20.05 -7.47
C VAL A 174 5.19 20.32 -7.08
N VAL A 175 4.72 21.53 -7.35
CA VAL A 175 3.31 21.88 -7.23
C VAL A 175 2.74 22.18 -8.62
N THR A 176 1.53 21.68 -8.91
CA THR A 176 0.91 21.82 -10.23
C THR A 176 -0.60 22.01 -10.15
N ASP A 177 -1.19 22.70 -11.12
CA ASP A 177 -2.65 22.70 -11.37
C ASP A 177 -3.07 21.63 -12.41
N GLY A 178 -2.15 20.74 -12.77
CA GLY A 178 -2.27 19.74 -13.83
C GLY A 178 -1.85 20.25 -15.22
N VAL A 179 -1.62 21.55 -15.40
CA VAL A 179 -1.20 22.14 -16.68
C VAL A 179 0.14 22.86 -16.54
N ARG A 180 0.29 23.64 -15.48
CA ARG A 180 1.46 24.44 -15.13
C ARG A 180 2.16 23.80 -13.94
N TYR A 181 3.48 23.90 -13.90
CA TYR A 181 4.31 23.34 -12.83
C TYR A 181 5.14 24.46 -12.22
N ASP A 182 5.11 24.55 -10.89
CA ASP A 182 6.14 25.26 -10.13
C ASP A 182 7.13 24.23 -9.63
N THR A 183 8.31 24.20 -10.25
CA THR A 183 9.36 23.27 -9.87
C THR A 183 10.09 23.76 -8.63
N GLY A 184 10.04 25.05 -8.29
CA GLY A 184 10.91 25.65 -7.28
C GLY A 184 12.01 26.51 -7.90
N PRO A 185 12.86 27.13 -7.05
CA PRO A 185 13.88 28.07 -7.52
C PRO A 185 14.85 27.41 -8.50
N GLU A 186 15.27 28.16 -9.52
CA GLU A 186 16.20 27.72 -10.58
C GLU A 186 15.66 26.66 -11.55
N GLY A 187 14.35 26.33 -11.49
CA GLY A 187 13.77 25.30 -12.35
C GLY A 187 14.10 23.86 -11.91
N LEU A 188 14.65 23.72 -10.70
CA LEU A 188 14.88 22.45 -10.03
C LEU A 188 13.71 22.18 -9.08
N PHE A 189 13.46 20.90 -8.75
CA PHE A 189 12.47 20.45 -7.78
C PHE A 189 12.63 21.16 -6.43
N TYR A 190 11.56 21.24 -5.64
CA TYR A 190 11.69 21.56 -4.22
C TYR A 190 12.37 20.39 -3.53
N HIS A 191 13.52 20.67 -2.88
CA HIS A 191 14.32 19.69 -2.20
C HIS A 191 14.29 19.95 -0.69
N ALA A 192 13.81 18.98 0.09
CA ALA A 192 13.86 19.03 1.54
C ALA A 192 14.68 17.86 2.08
N MET A 193 15.75 18.15 2.81
CA MET A 193 16.65 17.14 3.35
C MET A 193 16.04 16.50 4.61
N VAL A 194 16.02 15.17 4.65
CA VAL A 194 15.63 14.40 5.83
C VAL A 194 16.89 14.24 6.69
N THR A 195 16.94 14.94 7.81
CA THR A 195 18.12 14.98 8.67
C THR A 195 18.19 13.83 9.65
N HIS A 196 17.07 13.19 9.99
CA HIS A 196 17.06 12.07 10.95
C HIS A 196 16.54 10.79 10.31
N VAL A 197 17.35 9.73 10.34
CA VAL A 197 17.01 8.39 9.83
C VAL A 197 17.05 7.40 10.98
N ARG A 198 16.13 6.44 11.01
CA ARG A 198 16.05 5.41 12.05
C ARG A 198 16.32 4.05 11.45
N GLU A 199 17.38 3.36 11.87
CA GLU A 199 17.65 2.01 11.38
C GLU A 199 17.58 1.00 12.52
N ALA A 200 16.91 -0.13 12.29
CA ALA A 200 16.93 -1.25 13.21
C ALA A 200 18.25 -2.02 13.05
N ASP A 201 18.98 -2.22 14.15
CA ASP A 201 20.18 -3.05 14.14
C ASP A 201 19.83 -4.56 14.10
N LYS A 202 20.85 -5.41 14.00
CA LYS A 202 20.66 -6.88 13.98
C LYS A 202 20.05 -7.45 15.26
N ALA A 203 20.12 -6.72 16.36
CA ALA A 203 19.48 -7.09 17.63
C ALA A 203 18.06 -6.52 17.75
N GLY A 204 17.61 -5.72 16.77
CA GLY A 204 16.31 -5.06 16.73
C GLY A 204 16.25 -3.73 17.49
N ASN A 205 17.39 -3.17 17.94
CA ASN A 205 17.42 -1.84 18.54
C ASN A 205 17.26 -0.78 17.45
N ILE A 206 16.52 0.29 17.74
CA ILE A 206 16.34 1.39 16.80
C ILE A 206 17.47 2.39 17.03
N ILE A 207 18.36 2.54 16.06
CA ILE A 207 19.45 3.51 16.08
C ILE A 207 19.00 4.74 15.30
N THR A 208 19.06 5.90 15.94
CA THR A 208 18.80 7.18 15.28
C THR A 208 20.11 7.75 14.77
N TYR A 209 20.16 8.06 13.49
CA TYR A 209 21.26 8.73 12.82
C TYR A 209 20.84 10.14 12.40
N ARG A 210 21.71 11.11 12.62
CA ARG A 210 21.64 12.42 11.98
C ARG A 210 22.46 12.39 10.70
N GLN A 211 21.85 12.73 9.57
CA GLN A 211 22.53 12.92 8.30
C GLN A 211 23.05 14.36 8.21
N GLU A 212 24.36 14.50 8.03
CA GLU A 212 24.99 15.79 7.75
C GLU A 212 24.84 16.16 6.26
N ALA A 213 25.08 17.43 5.92
CA ALA A 213 24.93 17.94 4.55
C ALA A 213 25.83 17.24 3.50
N ASP A 214 26.92 16.60 3.94
CA ASP A 214 27.81 15.80 3.09
C ASP A 214 27.34 14.34 2.91
N GLY A 215 26.21 13.98 3.54
CA GLY A 215 25.65 12.63 3.57
C GLY A 215 26.23 11.72 4.65
N THR A 216 27.13 12.22 5.51
CA THR A 216 27.69 11.45 6.62
C THR A 216 26.62 11.20 7.69
N LEU A 217 26.48 9.95 8.14
CA LEU A 217 25.56 9.56 9.20
C LEU A 217 26.26 9.57 10.57
N ILE A 218 25.80 10.41 11.47
CA ILE A 218 26.26 10.49 12.86
C ILE A 218 25.22 9.82 13.75
N LYS A 219 25.59 8.77 14.48
CA LYS A 219 24.71 8.14 15.47
C LYS A 219 24.41 9.13 16.60
N THR A 220 23.16 9.58 16.70
CA THR A 220 22.71 10.53 17.73
C THR A 220 21.99 9.84 18.89
N GLY A 221 21.37 8.70 18.64
CA GLY A 221 20.60 7.98 19.65
C GLY A 221 20.54 6.48 19.43
N MET A 222 20.14 5.76 20.48
CA MET A 222 19.82 4.34 20.42
C MET A 222 18.66 4.10 21.37
N ILE A 223 17.55 3.63 20.82
CA ILE A 223 16.42 3.12 21.59
C ILE A 223 16.60 1.61 21.62
N GLU A 224 16.98 1.11 22.80
CA GLU A 224 17.03 -0.34 23.01
C GLU A 224 15.63 -0.92 22.86
N LYS A 225 15.53 -2.04 22.16
CA LYS A 225 14.25 -2.73 22.03
C LYS A 225 13.84 -3.19 23.42
N VAL A 226 12.85 -2.54 24.00
CA VAL A 226 12.22 -3.01 25.24
C VAL A 226 11.64 -4.39 24.92
N ASP A 227 12.00 -5.38 25.73
CA ASP A 227 11.41 -6.72 25.62
C ASP A 227 9.88 -6.58 25.65
N PRO A 228 9.13 -7.13 24.68
CA PRO A 228 7.67 -7.06 24.70
C PRO A 228 7.05 -7.44 26.05
N GLN A 229 7.65 -8.40 26.77
CA GLN A 229 7.19 -8.79 28.11
C GLN A 229 7.42 -7.71 29.17
N GLU A 230 8.52 -6.97 29.05
CA GLU A 230 8.81 -5.85 29.94
C GLU A 230 7.89 -4.67 29.65
N LEU A 231 7.61 -4.40 28.36
CA LEU A 231 6.65 -3.37 27.96
C LEU A 231 5.23 -3.67 28.48
N GLU A 232 4.77 -4.92 28.31
CA GLU A 232 3.48 -5.37 28.84
C GLU A 232 3.41 -5.19 30.36
N ARG A 233 4.48 -5.60 31.07
CA ARG A 233 4.57 -5.40 32.52
C ARG A 233 4.55 -3.93 32.93
N MET A 234 5.21 -3.05 32.18
CA MET A 234 5.19 -1.61 32.43
C MET A 234 3.80 -1.00 32.20
N MET A 235 3.10 -1.45 31.15
CA MET A 235 1.72 -1.03 30.88
C MET A 235 0.76 -1.50 31.97
N ASP A 236 0.88 -2.75 32.42
CA ASP A 236 0.08 -3.29 33.52
C ASP A 236 0.31 -2.52 34.82
N GLU A 237 1.57 -2.19 35.13
CA GLU A 237 1.92 -1.45 36.34
C GLU A 237 1.39 0.00 36.29
N ALA A 238 1.49 0.66 35.13
CA ALA A 238 0.93 1.99 34.92
C ALA A 238 -0.60 1.98 35.03
N THR A 239 -1.27 1.01 34.42
CA THR A 239 -2.73 0.86 34.47
C THR A 239 -3.19 0.57 35.90
N LYS A 240 -2.46 -0.27 36.63
CA LYS A 240 -2.72 -0.56 38.05
C LYS A 240 -2.52 0.67 38.93
N ALA A 241 -1.48 1.47 38.69
CA ALA A 241 -1.25 2.71 39.41
C ALA A 241 -2.35 3.75 39.13
N GLN A 242 -2.80 3.85 37.89
CA GLN A 242 -3.91 4.73 37.50
C GLN A 242 -5.24 4.27 38.09
N ALA A 243 -5.51 2.96 38.10
CA ALA A 243 -6.68 2.39 38.77
C ALA A 243 -6.66 2.62 40.29
N ALA A 244 -5.49 2.52 40.93
CA ALA A 244 -5.32 2.85 42.34
C ALA A 244 -5.54 4.35 42.64
N ALA A 245 -5.17 5.24 41.71
CA ALA A 245 -5.40 6.68 41.83
C ALA A 245 -6.85 7.09 41.51
N ALA A 246 -7.53 6.35 40.64
CA ALA A 246 -8.92 6.58 40.25
C ALA A 246 -9.94 5.94 41.19
N ALA A 247 -9.51 5.16 42.19
CA ALA A 247 -10.39 4.62 43.21
C ALA A 247 -11.12 5.78 43.90
N PRO A 248 -12.45 5.92 43.73
CA PRO A 248 -13.19 7.00 44.34
C PRO A 248 -13.02 6.90 45.86
N PRO A 249 -12.88 8.03 46.57
CA PRO A 249 -12.91 7.99 48.03
C PRO A 249 -14.20 7.27 48.45
N PRO A 250 -14.18 6.44 49.49
CA PRO A 250 -15.34 5.66 49.92
C PRO A 250 -16.51 6.61 50.19
N VAL A 251 -17.47 6.65 49.26
CA VAL A 251 -18.68 7.45 49.38
C VAL A 251 -19.61 6.68 50.30
N ALA A 252 -19.97 7.30 51.42
CA ALA A 252 -20.94 6.76 52.36
C ALA A 252 -22.30 6.56 51.67
N ASP A 253 -22.93 5.42 52.00
CA ASP A 253 -24.19 4.87 51.48
C ASP A 253 -25.18 5.88 50.87
N PRO A 254 -25.44 5.79 49.55
CA PRO A 254 -26.65 6.32 48.95
C PRO A 254 -27.71 5.21 48.85
N MET A 255 -28.76 5.31 49.67
CA MET A 255 -30.01 4.61 49.44
C MET A 255 -30.69 5.19 48.18
N VAL A 256 -30.55 4.55 47.02
CA VAL A 256 -31.34 4.93 45.84
C VAL A 256 -31.84 3.71 45.06
N ASP A 257 -33.16 3.60 45.08
CA ASP A 257 -34.13 3.13 44.08
C ASP A 257 -33.71 2.06 43.04
N GLU A 258 -34.34 0.90 43.17
CA GLU A 258 -34.01 -0.41 42.59
C GLU A 258 -34.52 -0.60 41.14
N THR A 259 -35.11 0.42 40.51
CA THR A 259 -35.93 0.25 39.29
C THR A 259 -35.27 0.70 37.98
N MET A 260 -34.12 1.37 38.03
CA MET A 260 -33.44 1.91 36.83
C MET A 260 -32.22 1.07 36.39
N ALA A 261 -31.78 0.12 37.22
CA ALA A 261 -30.62 -0.74 36.97
C ALA A 261 -30.89 -1.87 35.94
N GLU A 262 -32.13 -2.37 35.84
CA GLU A 262 -32.46 -3.46 34.92
C GLU A 262 -32.53 -3.02 33.45
N VAL A 263 -32.80 -1.74 33.17
CA VAL A 263 -32.86 -1.20 31.79
C VAL A 263 -31.47 -0.92 31.23
N GLU A 264 -30.49 -0.49 32.05
CA GLU A 264 -29.10 -0.33 31.61
C GLU A 264 -28.41 -1.68 31.35
N GLN A 265 -28.81 -2.75 32.05
CA GLN A 265 -28.17 -4.06 31.91
C GLN A 265 -28.51 -4.75 30.58
N GLY A 266 -29.70 -4.50 30.04
CA GLY A 266 -30.10 -5.00 28.71
C GLY A 266 -29.37 -4.30 27.55
N LEU A 267 -29.17 -2.97 27.63
CA LEU A 267 -28.47 -2.22 26.59
C LEU A 267 -26.97 -2.54 26.54
N ARG A 268 -26.35 -2.87 27.68
CA ARG A 268 -24.94 -3.27 27.75
C ARG A 268 -24.67 -4.61 27.07
N GLN A 269 -25.61 -5.57 27.11
CA GLN A 269 -25.40 -6.88 26.49
C GLN A 269 -25.42 -6.80 24.96
N GLU A 270 -26.26 -5.95 24.36
CA GLU A 270 -26.34 -5.80 22.89
C GLU A 270 -25.14 -5.01 22.32
N ILE A 271 -24.58 -4.05 23.08
CA ILE A 271 -23.36 -3.32 22.70
C ILE A 271 -22.10 -4.19 22.82
N THR A 272 -22.05 -5.13 23.77
CA THR A 272 -20.85 -5.96 23.96
C THR A 272 -20.66 -6.97 22.82
N VAL A 273 -21.75 -7.50 22.24
CA VAL A 273 -21.66 -8.49 21.15
C VAL A 273 -21.14 -7.90 19.85
N THR A 274 -21.43 -6.62 19.56
CA THR A 274 -21.01 -5.96 18.31
C THR A 274 -19.54 -5.52 18.31
N ILE A 275 -18.93 -5.32 19.49
CA ILE A 275 -17.52 -4.94 19.60
C ILE A 275 -16.62 -6.14 19.28
N ASP A 276 -16.99 -7.34 19.76
CA ASP A 276 -16.18 -8.55 19.58
C ASP A 276 -16.04 -8.97 18.10
N GLU A 277 -17.09 -8.78 17.30
CA GLU A 277 -17.08 -9.09 15.86
C GLU A 277 -16.23 -8.08 15.07
N GLN A 278 -16.33 -6.78 15.38
CA GLN A 278 -15.50 -5.76 14.74
C GLN A 278 -14.02 -5.93 15.09
N ASP A 279 -13.71 -6.28 16.34
CA ASP A 279 -12.34 -6.55 16.78
C ASP A 279 -11.78 -7.79 16.08
N ALA A 280 -12.60 -8.84 15.87
CA ALA A 280 -12.19 -10.01 15.11
C ALA A 280 -11.85 -9.68 13.65
N VAL A 281 -12.68 -8.87 12.98
CA VAL A 281 -12.43 -8.42 11.60
C VAL A 281 -11.17 -7.54 11.52
N GLN A 282 -11.00 -6.60 12.44
CA GLN A 282 -9.80 -5.76 12.50
C GLN A 282 -8.53 -6.58 12.76
N LYS A 283 -8.62 -7.60 13.62
CA LYS A 283 -7.51 -8.51 13.88
C LYS A 283 -7.15 -9.33 12.65
N MET A 284 -8.13 -9.91 11.96
CA MET A 284 -7.89 -10.65 10.71
C MET A 284 -7.23 -9.77 9.64
N ARG A 285 -7.67 -8.50 9.56
CA ARG A 285 -7.08 -7.49 8.67
C ARG A 285 -5.62 -7.19 9.01
N ALA A 286 -5.31 -6.97 10.28
CA ALA A 286 -3.93 -6.74 10.73
C ALA A 286 -3.03 -7.96 10.44
N GLU A 287 -3.54 -9.17 10.70
CA GLU A 287 -2.83 -10.42 10.41
C GLU A 287 -2.58 -10.60 8.91
N ALA A 288 -3.56 -10.27 8.06
CA ALA A 288 -3.43 -10.31 6.61
C ALA A 288 -2.38 -9.31 6.10
N SER A 289 -2.29 -8.12 6.69
CA SER A 289 -1.24 -7.14 6.36
C SER A 289 0.16 -7.65 6.68
N VAL A 290 0.36 -8.17 7.88
CA VAL A 290 1.66 -8.75 8.29
C VAL A 290 2.01 -9.96 7.43
N LEU A 291 1.02 -10.77 7.07
CA LEU A 291 1.22 -11.91 6.18
C LEU A 291 1.62 -11.46 4.77
N GLY A 292 0.93 -10.47 4.20
CA GLY A 292 1.22 -9.94 2.87
C GLY A 292 2.65 -9.44 2.76
N GLU A 293 3.09 -8.64 3.74
CA GLU A 293 4.49 -8.17 3.84
C GLU A 293 5.47 -9.35 3.92
N ARG A 294 5.17 -10.37 4.74
CA ARG A 294 6.01 -11.57 4.88
C ARG A 294 6.08 -12.40 3.59
N LEU A 295 5.03 -12.38 2.77
CA LEU A 295 4.98 -13.03 1.47
C LEU A 295 5.68 -12.21 0.37
N GLY A 296 6.13 -10.99 0.68
CA GLY A 296 6.78 -10.09 -0.28
C GLY A 296 5.80 -9.31 -1.16
N LEU A 297 4.53 -9.24 -0.80
CA LEU A 297 3.53 -8.42 -1.49
C LEU A 297 3.71 -6.95 -1.07
N GLY A 298 3.57 -6.03 -2.02
CA GLY A 298 3.57 -4.60 -1.74
C GLY A 298 2.32 -4.16 -0.97
N ASN A 299 2.43 -3.10 -0.15
CA ASN A 299 1.30 -2.58 0.64
C ASN A 299 0.05 -2.29 -0.21
N MET A 300 0.24 -1.81 -1.45
CA MET A 300 -0.85 -1.56 -2.39
C MET A 300 -1.57 -2.86 -2.77
N GLN A 301 -0.83 -3.89 -3.21
CA GLN A 301 -1.40 -5.20 -3.57
C GLN A 301 -2.13 -5.85 -2.39
N VAL A 302 -1.58 -5.72 -1.17
CA VAL A 302 -2.22 -6.22 0.05
C VAL A 302 -3.55 -5.52 0.32
N ASN A 303 -3.60 -4.19 0.18
CA ASN A 303 -4.84 -3.43 0.37
C ASN A 303 -5.87 -3.77 -0.71
N GLU A 304 -5.47 -3.88 -1.97
CA GLU A 304 -6.37 -4.25 -3.07
C GLU A 304 -6.95 -5.65 -2.89
N ALA A 305 -6.11 -6.65 -2.54
CA ALA A 305 -6.57 -8.00 -2.25
C ALA A 305 -7.59 -8.03 -1.10
N ARG A 306 -7.35 -7.23 -0.05
CA ARG A 306 -8.28 -7.08 1.09
C ARG A 306 -9.58 -6.42 0.68
N ASP A 307 -9.53 -5.32 -0.06
CA ASP A 307 -10.71 -4.58 -0.52
C ASP A 307 -11.53 -5.38 -1.54
N ALA A 308 -10.89 -6.27 -2.30
CA ALA A 308 -11.59 -7.21 -3.17
C ALA A 308 -12.28 -8.32 -2.36
N PHE A 309 -11.58 -8.88 -1.37
CA PHE A 309 -12.14 -9.90 -0.47
C PHE A 309 -13.35 -9.36 0.31
N ASP A 310 -13.22 -8.17 0.91
CA ASP A 310 -14.25 -7.56 1.76
C ASP A 310 -15.57 -7.27 1.01
N VAL A 311 -15.53 -7.09 -0.32
CA VAL A 311 -16.76 -6.86 -1.12
C VAL A 311 -17.62 -8.12 -1.24
N HIS A 312 -17.02 -9.30 -1.10
CA HIS A 312 -17.70 -10.58 -1.24
C HIS A 312 -17.75 -11.39 0.07
N ASP A 313 -17.18 -10.86 1.15
CA ASP A 313 -17.31 -11.42 2.49
C ASP A 313 -18.69 -11.10 3.07
N ASN A 314 -19.38 -12.13 3.58
CA ASN A 314 -20.70 -11.99 4.22
C ASN A 314 -20.58 -11.54 5.69
N GLU A 315 -19.68 -10.59 5.97
CA GLU A 315 -19.38 -10.05 7.31
C GLU A 315 -18.82 -11.07 8.33
N GLN A 316 -18.34 -12.23 7.85
CA GLN A 316 -17.83 -13.30 8.73
C GLN A 316 -16.31 -13.49 8.63
N GLY A 317 -15.61 -12.73 7.79
CA GLY A 317 -14.21 -12.98 7.44
C GLY A 317 -14.03 -14.23 6.60
N LEU A 318 -15.07 -14.68 5.90
CA LEU A 318 -15.12 -15.94 5.17
C LEU A 318 -15.67 -15.72 3.75
N LEU A 319 -14.90 -16.15 2.77
CA LEU A 319 -15.25 -16.09 1.36
C LEU A 319 -15.63 -17.48 0.86
N ALA A 320 -16.84 -17.62 0.30
CA ALA A 320 -17.27 -18.88 -0.31
C ALA A 320 -16.45 -19.18 -1.57
N PHE A 321 -16.14 -20.46 -1.82
CA PHE A 321 -15.34 -20.84 -2.99
C PHE A 321 -15.94 -20.42 -4.33
N GLU A 322 -17.27 -20.35 -4.42
CA GLU A 322 -17.98 -19.87 -5.61
C GLU A 322 -17.79 -18.37 -5.89
N ASP A 323 -17.42 -17.59 -4.87
CA ASP A 323 -17.19 -16.15 -4.99
C ASP A 323 -15.73 -15.79 -5.22
N VAL A 324 -14.79 -16.74 -5.06
CA VAL A 324 -13.35 -16.51 -5.29
C VAL A 324 -13.08 -16.02 -6.71
N GLY A 325 -13.75 -16.60 -7.71
CA GLY A 325 -13.64 -16.13 -9.10
C GLY A 325 -14.04 -14.67 -9.25
N LYS A 326 -15.11 -14.22 -8.59
CA LYS A 326 -15.59 -12.82 -8.66
C LYS A 326 -14.61 -11.85 -7.99
N VAL A 327 -13.99 -12.27 -6.89
CA VAL A 327 -12.95 -11.49 -6.22
C VAL A 327 -11.73 -11.33 -7.13
N LEU A 328 -11.30 -12.41 -7.78
CA LEU A 328 -10.18 -12.40 -8.73
C LEU A 328 -10.49 -11.59 -10.00
N ASP A 329 -11.72 -11.65 -10.51
CA ASP A 329 -12.17 -10.82 -11.63
C ASP A 329 -12.00 -9.32 -11.31
N LYS A 330 -12.35 -8.91 -10.09
CA LYS A 330 -12.19 -7.52 -9.62
C LYS A 330 -10.72 -7.09 -9.54
N LEU A 331 -9.82 -8.03 -9.28
CA LEU A 331 -8.37 -7.81 -9.24
C LEU A 331 -7.71 -7.90 -10.63
N GLY A 332 -8.47 -8.16 -11.69
CA GLY A 332 -7.97 -8.16 -13.07
C GLY A 332 -7.64 -9.54 -13.67
N PHE A 333 -7.89 -10.64 -12.94
CA PHE A 333 -7.52 -11.99 -13.38
C PHE A 333 -8.53 -12.66 -14.33
N GLN A 334 -9.58 -11.95 -14.74
CA GLN A 334 -10.75 -12.49 -15.45
C GLN A 334 -10.44 -13.31 -16.72
N ASP A 335 -9.40 -12.93 -17.46
CA ASP A 335 -9.11 -13.49 -18.78
C ASP A 335 -7.98 -14.54 -18.76
N GLU A 336 -7.30 -14.68 -17.62
CA GLU A 336 -6.06 -15.45 -17.52
C GLU A 336 -6.17 -16.73 -16.71
N LEU A 337 -7.17 -16.81 -15.81
CA LEU A 337 -7.33 -17.96 -14.93
C LEU A 337 -8.52 -18.82 -15.35
N ASP A 338 -8.25 -20.05 -15.79
CA ASP A 338 -9.33 -21.00 -16.06
C ASP A 338 -9.90 -21.59 -14.76
N SER A 339 -11.15 -22.07 -14.81
CA SER A 339 -11.82 -22.64 -13.63
C SER A 339 -11.13 -23.88 -13.05
N ALA A 340 -10.34 -24.61 -13.85
CA ALA A 340 -9.65 -25.81 -13.40
C ALA A 340 -8.36 -25.44 -12.64
N GLN A 341 -7.61 -24.46 -13.13
CA GLN A 341 -6.46 -23.87 -12.46
C GLN A 341 -6.86 -23.24 -11.12
N LEU A 342 -7.97 -22.49 -11.10
CA LEU A 342 -8.49 -21.95 -9.85
C LEU A 342 -8.83 -23.05 -8.84
N ALA A 343 -9.49 -24.13 -9.29
CA ALA A 343 -9.80 -25.27 -8.44
C ALA A 343 -8.53 -25.99 -7.91
N GLU A 344 -7.48 -26.09 -8.73
CA GLU A 344 -6.18 -26.65 -8.33
C GLU A 344 -5.48 -25.78 -7.28
N LEU A 345 -5.50 -24.46 -7.44
CA LEU A 345 -4.94 -23.51 -6.47
C LEU A 345 -5.69 -23.56 -5.14
N ILE A 346 -7.03 -23.56 -5.16
CA ILE A 346 -7.85 -23.74 -3.95
C ILE A 346 -7.55 -25.10 -3.30
N GLY A 347 -7.41 -26.14 -4.12
CA GLY A 347 -7.01 -27.48 -3.69
C GLY A 347 -5.72 -27.48 -2.88
N THR A 348 -4.69 -26.81 -3.41
CA THR A 348 -3.34 -26.76 -2.85
C THR A 348 -3.27 -25.87 -1.61
N HIS A 349 -3.85 -24.66 -1.65
CA HIS A 349 -3.66 -23.68 -0.58
C HIS A 349 -4.66 -23.80 0.57
N VAL A 350 -5.85 -24.35 0.30
CA VAL A 350 -6.96 -24.47 1.28
C VAL A 350 -7.28 -25.92 1.59
N LEU A 351 -7.68 -26.70 0.59
CA LEU A 351 -8.23 -28.05 0.82
C LEU A 351 -7.20 -29.05 1.34
N GLU A 352 -5.92 -28.89 1.01
CA GLU A 352 -4.85 -29.73 1.60
C GLU A 352 -4.80 -29.58 3.13
N LYS A 353 -5.09 -28.38 3.65
CA LYS A 353 -5.11 -28.08 5.09
C LYS A 353 -6.48 -28.32 5.71
N ARG A 354 -7.56 -28.04 4.98
CA ARG A 354 -8.96 -28.14 5.42
C ARG A 354 -9.81 -28.83 4.34
N PRO A 355 -9.79 -30.18 4.26
CA PRO A 355 -10.43 -30.93 3.16
C PRO A 355 -11.94 -30.76 3.05
N ASP A 356 -12.62 -30.46 4.16
CA ASP A 356 -14.07 -30.31 4.23
C ASP A 356 -14.52 -28.83 4.20
N ALA A 357 -13.60 -27.90 3.89
CA ALA A 357 -13.95 -26.48 3.80
C ALA A 357 -14.75 -26.19 2.52
N ASP A 358 -15.74 -25.30 2.64
CA ASP A 358 -16.50 -24.69 1.54
C ASP A 358 -16.23 -23.18 1.42
N THR A 359 -15.44 -22.65 2.35
CA THR A 359 -15.09 -21.24 2.53
C THR A 359 -13.60 -21.09 2.81
N MET A 360 -13.01 -19.97 2.40
CA MET A 360 -11.64 -19.59 2.72
C MET A 360 -11.59 -18.35 3.61
N THR A 361 -10.58 -18.30 4.47
CA THR A 361 -10.28 -17.11 5.27
C THR A 361 -9.49 -16.09 4.46
N LEU A 362 -9.47 -14.83 4.90
CA LEU A 362 -8.64 -13.79 4.28
C LEU A 362 -7.15 -14.21 4.21
N THR A 363 -6.64 -14.86 5.27
CA THR A 363 -5.26 -15.38 5.32
C THR A 363 -4.97 -16.40 4.22
N GLU A 364 -5.90 -17.32 3.98
CA GLU A 364 -5.78 -18.31 2.91
C GLU A 364 -5.88 -17.69 1.52
N PHE A 365 -6.78 -16.71 1.36
CA PHE A 365 -6.87 -15.93 0.14
C PHE A 365 -5.56 -15.19 -0.18
N MET A 366 -4.88 -14.62 0.82
CA MET A 366 -3.56 -13.99 0.63
C MET A 366 -2.49 -14.96 0.12
N TYR A 367 -2.50 -16.24 0.56
CA TYR A 367 -1.58 -17.24 0.01
C TYR A 367 -1.90 -17.59 -1.45
N LEU A 368 -3.20 -17.72 -1.77
CA LEU A 368 -3.65 -17.96 -3.14
C LEU A 368 -3.28 -16.79 -4.05
N PHE A 369 -3.51 -15.56 -3.60
CA PHE A 369 -3.15 -14.34 -4.32
C PHE A 369 -1.65 -14.23 -4.56
N LYS A 370 -0.81 -14.55 -3.57
CA LYS A 370 0.65 -14.60 -3.74
C LYS A 370 1.09 -15.65 -4.77
N ALA A 371 0.43 -16.81 -4.78
CA ALA A 371 0.73 -17.86 -5.75
C ALA A 371 0.40 -17.43 -7.19
N LEU A 372 -0.68 -16.68 -7.38
CA LEU A 372 -1.02 -16.07 -8.68
C LEU A 372 0.03 -15.05 -9.12
N ASP A 373 0.45 -14.16 -8.21
CA ASP A 373 1.53 -13.19 -8.43
C ASP A 373 2.87 -13.88 -8.78
N ASP A 374 3.24 -14.98 -8.10
CA ASP A 374 4.44 -15.77 -8.42
C ASP A 374 4.39 -16.45 -9.80
N MET A 375 3.19 -16.70 -10.32
CA MET A 375 3.00 -17.29 -11.64
C MET A 375 2.98 -16.25 -12.77
N ASP A 376 3.12 -14.96 -12.44
CA ASP A 376 3.07 -13.85 -13.41
C ASP A 376 1.75 -13.85 -14.20
N ILE A 377 0.66 -14.17 -13.51
CA ILE A 377 -0.71 -14.15 -14.04
C ILE A 377 -1.36 -12.86 -13.53
N GLY A 378 -1.95 -12.06 -14.41
CA GLY A 378 -3.07 -11.16 -14.12
C GLY A 378 -2.78 -9.82 -13.46
N ILE A 379 -1.52 -9.42 -13.28
CA ILE A 379 -1.19 -8.11 -12.70
C ILE A 379 -0.33 -7.28 -13.66
N ASP A 380 -0.94 -6.83 -14.77
CA ASP A 380 -0.50 -5.60 -15.43
C ASP A 380 -1.08 -4.41 -14.61
N ILE A 381 -0.50 -4.12 -13.43
CA ILE A 381 -0.79 -2.86 -12.72
C ILE A 381 -0.32 -1.73 -13.64
N CYS A 382 -1.28 -1.06 -14.27
CA CYS A 382 -1.08 0.09 -15.14
C CYS A 382 -0.98 1.40 -14.34
#